data_AF-A0AA48LCI5-F1
#
_entry.id   AF-A0AA48LCI5-F1
#
_cell.length_a   1.000
_cell.length_b   1.000
_cell.length_c   1.000
_cell.angle_alpha   90.00
_cell.angle_beta   90.00
_cell.angle_gamma   90.00
#
_symmetry.space_group_name_H-M   'P 1'
#
loop_
_entity.id
_entity.type
_entity.pdbx_description
1 polymer ?
#
loop_
_entity_poly.entity_id
_entity_poly.type
_entity_poly.pdbx_seq_one_letter_code
_entity_poly.pdbx_strand_id
1 'polypeptide(L)' 'MKIAAVDALAGLIAEDELCADMILPSVFDERVVIAVAAAVKRMAIQTGVAH' A
#
# COMPACT_ATOMS: atom_id res chain seq x y z
N MET A 1 -7.26 -2.81 8.91
CA MET A 1 -6.01 -3.39 8.33
C MET A 1 -6.09 -3.57 6.82
N LYS A 2 -7.08 -4.29 6.27
CA LYS A 2 -7.20 -4.48 4.81
C LYS A 2 -7.32 -3.16 4.03
N ILE A 3 -8.12 -2.21 4.53
CA ILE A 3 -8.25 -0.88 3.93
C ILE A 3 -6.89 -0.16 3.85
N ALA A 4 -6.15 -0.09 4.95
CA ALA A 4 -4.83 0.53 4.93
C ALA A 4 -3.79 -0.15 4.02
N ALA A 5 -3.92 -1.47 3.80
CA ALA A 5 -3.09 -2.14 2.80
C ALA A 5 -3.47 -1.68 1.37
N VAL A 6 -4.76 -1.53 1.09
CA VAL A 6 -5.26 -1.03 -0.19
C VAL A 6 -4.86 0.44 -0.39
N ASP A 7 -4.98 1.29 0.63
CA ASP A 7 -4.59 2.70 0.55
C ASP A 7 -3.08 2.85 0.28
N ALA A 8 -2.26 2.00 0.90
CA ALA A 8 -0.82 1.98 0.65
C ALA A 8 -0.47 1.51 -0.76
N LEU A 9 -1.21 0.54 -1.30
CA LEU A 9 -1.02 0.06 -2.67
C LEU A 9 -1.43 1.12 -3.69
N ALA A 10 -2.57 1.78 -3.49
CA ALA A 10 -3.05 2.84 -4.35
C ALA A 10 -2.10 4.04 -4.39
N GLY A 11 -1.51 4.38 -3.24
CA GLY A 11 -0.51 5.46 -3.14
C GLY A 11 0.87 5.15 -3.72
N LEU A 12 1.11 3.94 -4.24
CA LEU A 12 2.38 3.59 -4.91
C LEU A 12 2.41 4.01 -6.38
N ILE A 13 1.25 4.22 -7.00
CA ILE A 13 1.17 4.72 -8.38
C ILE A 13 1.13 6.23 -8.29
N ALA A 14 2.10 6.91 -8.91
CA ALA A 14 2.09 8.35 -8.96
C ALA A 14 0.98 8.84 -9.93
N GLU A 15 0.45 10.04 -9.72
CA GLU A 15 -0.66 10.56 -10.54
C GLU A 15 -0.30 10.67 -12.04
N ASP A 16 0.97 10.93 -12.34
CA ASP A 16 1.54 10.99 -13.69
C ASP A 16 1.77 9.60 -14.31
N GLU A 17 1.84 8.57 -13.48
CA GLU A 17 1.93 7.17 -13.88
C GLU A 17 0.54 6.54 -14.12
N LEU A 18 -0.54 7.19 -13.67
CA LEU A 18 -1.89 6.65 -13.77
C LEU A 18 -2.45 6.74 -15.19
N CYS A 19 -2.62 5.59 -15.84
CA CYS A 19 -3.26 5.49 -17.14
C CYS A 19 -4.14 4.24 -17.24
N ALA A 20 -4.90 4.11 -18.33
CA ALA A 20 -5.82 2.99 -18.53
C ALA A 20 -5.13 1.61 -18.45
N ASP A 21 -3.85 1.55 -18.84
CA ASP A 21 -3.05 0.33 -18.84
C ASP A 21 -2.24 0.14 -17.54
N MET A 22 -2.19 1.15 -16.67
CA MET A 22 -1.37 1.15 -15.45
C MET A 22 -2.17 1.66 -14.24
N ILE A 23 -3.17 0.85 -13.85
CA ILE A 23 -4.02 1.09 -12.67
C ILE A 23 -3.55 0.35 -11.41
N LEU A 24 -2.58 -0.56 -11.55
CA LEU A 24 -2.00 -1.36 -10.46
C LEU A 24 -0.47 -1.31 -10.59
N PRO A 25 0.30 -1.23 -9.49
CA PRO A 25 1.74 -1.47 -9.55
C PRO A 25 2.05 -2.88 -10.07
N SER A 26 3.24 -3.04 -10.63
CA SER A 26 3.73 -4.35 -11.06
C SER A 26 3.72 -5.36 -9.91
N VAL A 27 3.36 -6.61 -10.20
CA VAL A 27 3.40 -7.71 -9.21
C VAL A 27 4.81 -8.02 -8.70
N PHE A 28 5.84 -7.54 -9.41
CA PHE A 28 7.25 -7.68 -9.02
C PHE A 28 7.83 -6.40 -8.41
N ASP A 29 7.01 -5.39 -8.17
CA ASP A 29 7.46 -4.15 -7.54
C ASP A 29 7.76 -4.40 -6.05
N GLU A 30 9.05 -4.44 -5.72
CA GLU A 30 9.53 -4.66 -4.35
C GLU A 30 9.00 -3.60 -3.35
N ARG A 31 8.63 -2.40 -3.84
CA ARG A 31 8.06 -1.33 -3.02
C ARG A 31 6.70 -1.74 -2.43
N VAL A 32 5.95 -2.63 -3.09
CA VAL A 32 4.63 -3.10 -2.64
C VAL A 32 4.72 -3.74 -1.26
N VAL A 33 5.69 -4.65 -1.07
CA VAL A 33 5.84 -5.38 0.18
C VAL A 33 6.16 -4.42 1.33
N ILE A 34 7.06 -3.47 1.08
CA ILE A 34 7.50 -2.49 2.08
C ILE A 34 6.34 -1.56 2.46
N ALA A 35 5.65 -0.98 1.48
CA ALA A 35 4.57 -0.03 1.69
C ALA A 35 3.38 -0.66 2.44
N VAL A 36 2.94 -1.85 2.01
CA VAL A 36 1.83 -2.57 2.64
C VAL A 36 2.17 -2.96 4.07
N ALA A 37 3.36 -3.54 4.31
CA ALA A 37 3.78 -3.94 5.66
C ALA A 37 3.85 -2.75 6.61
N ALA A 38 4.42 -1.61 6.16
CA ALA A 38 4.51 -0.40 6.96
C ALA A 38 3.13 0.20 7.28
N ALA A 39 2.20 0.21 6.33
CA ALA A 39 0.84 0.70 6.54
C ALA A 39 0.04 -0.18 7.49
N VAL A 40 0.11 -1.50 7.32
CA VAL A 40 -0.56 -2.46 8.22
C VAL A 40 0.02 -2.35 9.63
N LYS A 41 1.35 -2.28 9.80
CA LYS A 41 2.00 -2.08 11.10
C LYS A 41 1.49 -0.82 11.79
N ARG A 42 1.49 0.32 11.09
CA ARG A 42 0.98 1.58 11.65
C ARG A 42 -0.46 1.47 12.12
N MET A 43 -1.35 0.89 11.31
CA MET A 43 -2.73 0.69 11.72
C MET A 43 -2.89 -0.27 12.88
N ALA A 44 -2.09 -1.34 12.93
CA ALA A 44 -2.13 -2.30 14.02
C ALA A 44 -1.77 -1.65 15.36
N ILE A 45 -0.76 -0.77 15.35
CA ILE A 45 -0.36 0.03 16.52
C ILE A 45 -1.47 1.03 16.89
N GLN A 46 -2.00 1.78 15.92
CA GLN A 46 -3.05 2.78 16.16
C GLN A 46 -4.34 2.18 16.73
N THR A 47 -4.67 0.95 16.32
CA THR A 47 -5.88 0.26 16.78
C THR A 47 -5.65 -0.60 18.03
N GLY A 48 -4.43 -0.60 18.59
CA GLY A 48 -4.09 -1.30 19.83
C GLY A 48 -4.01 -2.82 19.71
N VAL A 49 -4.03 -3.37 18.49
CA VAL A 49 -3.92 -4.82 18.25
C VAL A 49 -2.46 -5.30 18.19
N ALA A 50 -1.51 -4.37 18.07
CA ALA A 50 -0.07 -4.61 18.15
C ALA A 50 0.64 -3.42 18.83
N HIS A 51 1.89 -3.61 19.24
CA HIS A 51 2.78 -2.59 19.81
C HIS A 51 4.15 -2.60 19.13
#